data_AF-A0A925DTE6-F1
#
_entry.id   AF-A0A925DTE6-F1
#
_cell.length_a   1.000
_cell.length_b   1.000
_cell.length_c   1.000
_cell.angle_alpha   90.00
_cell.angle_beta   90.00
_cell.angle_gamma   90.00
#
_symmetry.space_group_name_H-M   'P 1'
#
loop_
_entity.id
_entity.type
_entity.pdbx_description
1 polymer ?
#
loop_
_entity_poly.entity_id
_entity_poly.type
_entity_poly.pdbx_seq_one_letter_code
_entity_poly.pdbx_strand_id
1 'polypeptide(L)' 'MKKTRSEELFKKAQSFFPGGVNSPVRAFKSVGGTPLFIKKGKGSHIWDADGNEFIDYCCSWGPLILGHA' A
#
# COMPACT_ATOMS: atom_id res chain seq x y z
N MET A 1 -3.50 -11.36 -8.95
CA MET A 1 -4.13 -10.58 -7.86
C MET A 1 -5.02 -9.51 -8.45
N LYS A 2 -6.14 -9.21 -7.79
CA LYS A 2 -7.03 -8.11 -8.19
C LYS A 2 -6.43 -6.78 -7.75
N LYS A 3 -6.60 -5.71 -8.54
CA LYS A 3 -6.06 -4.37 -8.23
C LYS A 3 -7.06 -3.23 -8.46
N THR A 4 -8.30 -3.57 -8.83
CA THR A 4 -9.32 -2.61 -9.26
C THR A 4 -9.57 -1.54 -8.20
N ARG A 5 -9.63 -1.92 -6.92
CA ARG A 5 -9.89 -0.97 -5.85
C ARG A 5 -8.69 -0.06 -5.59
N SER A 6 -7.49 -0.61 -5.58
CA SER A 6 -6.26 0.16 -5.41
C SER A 6 -6.05 1.15 -6.58
N GLU A 7 -6.39 0.78 -7.81
CA GLU A 7 -6.36 1.64 -8.99
C GLU A 7 -7.33 2.82 -8.90
N GLU A 8 -8.58 2.56 -8.52
CA GLU A 8 -9.58 3.61 -8.28
C GLU A 8 -9.14 4.60 -7.20
N LEU A 9 -8.65 4.08 -6.08
CA LEU A 9 -8.19 4.89 -4.95
C LEU A 9 -6.95 5.71 -5.33
N PHE A 10 -6.00 5.14 -6.07
CA PHE A 10 -4.82 5.86 -6.53
C PHE A 10 -5.17 6.97 -7.51
N LYS A 11 -6.04 6.69 -8.50
CA LYS A 11 -6.54 7.71 -9.43
C LYS A 11 -7.23 8.85 -8.69
N LYS A 12 -8.03 8.54 -7.67
CA LYS A 12 -8.65 9.55 -6.80
C LYS A 12 -7.60 10.31 -5.99
N ALA A 13 -6.60 9.64 -5.41
CA ALA A 13 -5.58 10.28 -4.60
C ALA A 13 -4.72 11.28 -5.41
N GLN A 14 -4.49 11.02 -6.69
CA GLN A 14 -3.76 11.92 -7.59
C GLN A 14 -4.41 13.30 -7.76
N SER A 15 -5.73 13.44 -7.52
CA SER A 15 -6.39 14.75 -7.52
C SER A 15 -6.22 15.53 -6.21
N PHE A 16 -5.68 14.91 -5.15
CA PHE A 16 -5.53 15.53 -3.83
C PHE A 16 -4.08 15.69 -3.40
N PHE A 17 -3.21 14.76 -3.78
CA PHE A 17 -1.81 14.71 -3.35
C PHE A 17 -0.88 14.66 -4.54
N PRO A 18 0.27 15.37 -4.52
CA PRO A 18 1.28 15.27 -5.58
C PRO A 18 1.73 13.81 -5.78
N GLY A 19 1.55 13.28 -6.99
CA GLY A 19 1.85 11.87 -7.29
C GLY A 19 0.95 10.86 -6.58
N GLY A 20 -0.18 11.30 -6.00
CA GLY A 20 -1.15 10.45 -5.30
C GLY A 20 -0.69 9.91 -3.95
N VAL A 21 0.39 10.44 -3.36
CA VAL A 21 1.00 9.91 -2.13
C VAL A 21 1.55 11.00 -1.21
N ASN A 22 1.69 10.68 0.08
CA ASN A 22 2.30 11.56 1.09
C ASN A 22 3.80 11.31 1.32
N SER A 23 4.40 10.33 0.64
CA SER A 23 5.84 10.07 0.67
C SER A 23 6.25 9.45 -0.68
N PRO A 24 7.31 9.94 -1.35
CA PRO A 24 7.59 9.60 -2.76
C PRO A 24 7.72 8.10 -3.06
N VAL A 25 8.32 7.33 -2.16
CA VAL A 25 8.55 5.88 -2.36
C VAL A 25 7.23 5.10 -2.51
N ARG A 26 6.14 5.62 -1.93
CA ARG A 26 4.81 4.99 -1.99
C ARG A 26 4.19 5.07 -3.39
N ALA A 27 4.71 5.91 -4.29
CA ALA A 27 4.18 6.03 -5.65
C ALA A 27 4.66 4.93 -6.61
N PHE A 28 5.50 4.00 -6.15
CA PHE A 28 6.00 2.85 -6.92
C PHE A 28 6.75 3.21 -8.22
N LYS A 29 7.18 4.47 -8.40
CA LYS A 29 7.81 4.95 -9.64
C LYS A 29 9.02 4.10 -10.08
N SER A 30 9.80 3.59 -9.14
CA SER A 30 11.01 2.79 -9.42
C SER A 30 10.72 1.34 -9.82
N VAL A 31 9.54 0.81 -9.51
CA VAL A 31 9.16 -0.59 -9.75
C VAL A 31 7.99 -0.74 -10.74
N GLY A 32 7.34 0.38 -11.07
CA GLY A 32 6.18 0.43 -11.94
C GLY A 32 4.89 -0.09 -11.29
N GLY A 33 3.79 0.05 -12.02
CA GLY A 33 2.46 -0.38 -11.60
C GLY A 33 1.77 0.56 -10.59
N THR A 34 0.59 0.15 -10.17
CA THR A 34 -0.25 0.88 -9.21
C THR A 34 0.16 0.54 -7.78
N PRO A 35 0.39 1.54 -6.91
CA PRO A 35 0.59 1.33 -5.49
C PRO A 35 -0.56 0.58 -4.83
N LEU A 36 -0.24 -0.26 -3.85
CA LEU A 36 -1.24 -0.95 -3.03
C LEU A 36 -1.80 -0.01 -1.98
N PHE A 37 -3.13 0.04 -1.84
CA PHE A 37 -3.79 0.69 -0.72
C PHE A 37 -4.02 -0.35 0.38
N ILE A 38 -3.32 -0.23 1.51
CA ILE A 38 -3.41 -1.20 2.60
C ILE A 38 -4.62 -0.93 3.48
N LYS A 39 -5.47 -1.94 3.71
CA LYS A 39 -6.71 -1.86 4.47
C LYS A 39 -6.53 -2.28 5.94
N LYS A 40 -5.73 -3.31 6.19
CA LYS A 40 -5.44 -3.82 7.54
C LYS A 40 -4.10 -4.57 7.58
N GLY A 41 -3.55 -4.75 8.77
CA GLY A 41 -2.43 -5.66 9.04
C GLY A 41 -2.69 -6.49 10.29
N LYS A 42 -1.99 -7.60 10.47
CA LYS A 42 -2.00 -8.43 11.68
C LYS A 42 -0.75 -9.30 11.71
N GLY A 43 0.03 -9.21 12.79
CA GLY A 43 1.31 -9.91 12.89
C GLY A 43 2.22 -9.56 11.71
N SER A 44 2.71 -10.56 10.99
CA SER A 44 3.57 -10.38 9.82
C SER A 44 2.81 -10.19 8.49
N HIS A 45 1.49 -10.02 8.50
CA HIS A 45 0.67 -9.98 7.29
C HIS A 45 -0.05 -8.65 7.11
N ILE A 46 -0.25 -8.25 5.86
CA ILE A 46 -1.08 -7.11 5.45
C ILE A 46 -2.10 -7.53 4.39
N TRP A 47 -3.23 -6.83 4.36
CA TRP A 47 -4.25 -6.98 3.33
C TRP A 47 -4.51 -5.65 2.64
N ASP A 48 -4.48 -5.66 1.32
CA ASP A 48 -4.81 -4.49 0.52
C ASP A 48 -6.34 -4.27 0.42
N ALA A 49 -6.73 -3.17 -0.25
CA ALA A 49 -8.13 -2.79 -0.43
C ALA A 49 -8.90 -3.75 -1.35
N ASP A 50 -8.20 -4.57 -2.13
CA ASP A 50 -8.75 -5.62 -2.99
C ASP A 50 -8.87 -6.97 -2.25
N GLY A 51 -8.36 -7.05 -1.02
CA GLY A 51 -8.40 -8.25 -0.18
C GLY A 51 -7.26 -9.23 -0.41
N ASN A 52 -6.23 -8.85 -1.19
CA ASN A 52 -5.05 -9.70 -1.34
C ASN A 52 -4.22 -9.66 -0.05
N GLU A 53 -3.71 -10.82 0.35
CA GLU A 53 -2.86 -10.99 1.52
C GLU A 53 -1.38 -11.09 1.13
N PHE A 54 -0.52 -10.49 1.94
CA PHE A 54 0.92 -10.49 1.75
C PHE A 54 1.64 -10.70 3.07
N ILE A 55 2.78 -11.39 3.02
CA ILE A 55 3.79 -11.32 4.07
C ILE A 55 4.47 -9.94 3.95
N ASP A 56 4.39 -9.14 5.01
CA ASP A 56 4.94 -7.78 5.01
C ASP A 56 6.39 -7.78 5.47
N TYR A 57 7.31 -7.54 4.54
CA TYR A 57 8.72 -7.27 4.81
C TYR A 57 9.04 -5.77 4.85
N CYS A 58 8.10 -4.90 4.47
CA CYS A 58 8.27 -3.46 4.57
C CYS A 58 8.12 -3.01 6.03
N CYS A 59 7.21 -3.63 6.80
CA CYS A 59 7.04 -3.41 8.24
C CYS A 59 6.92 -1.92 8.60
N SER A 60 6.18 -1.17 7.78
CA SER A 60 6.05 0.29 7.87
C SER A 60 7.41 1.03 7.92
N TRP A 61 8.41 0.51 7.20
CA TRP A 61 9.78 1.03 7.18
C TRP A 61 10.54 0.90 8.51
N GLY A 62 10.15 -0.06 9.36
CA GLY A 62 10.88 -0.41 10.59
C GLY A 62 10.09 -0.47 11.91
N PRO A 63 9.10 0.40 12.19
CA PRO A 63 8.46 0.47 13.51
C PRO A 63 7.79 -0.83 13.98
N LEU A 64 7.40 -1.70 13.06
CA LEU A 64 6.56 -2.86 13.32
C LEU A 64 7.38 -4.14 13.60
N ILE A 65 8.40 -4.03 14.45
CA ILE A 65 9.21 -5.19 14.86
C ILE A 65 8.40 -6.27 15.60
N LEU A 66 7.34 -5.86 16.30
CA LEU A 66 6.40 -6.76 16.97
C LEU A 66 5.19 -7.16 16.08
N GLY A 67 5.19 -6.73 14.81
CA GLY A 67 4.10 -6.95 13.86
C GLY A 67 2.98 -5.91 13.93
N HIS A 68 2.02 -6.05 13.02
CA HIS A 68 0.80 -5.25 12.91
C HIS A 68 -0.31 -5.71 13.87
N ALA A 69 -1.32 -4.86 14.10
CA ALA A 69 -2.48 -5.13 14.95
C ALA A 69 -3.81 -5.09 14.16
#